data_AF-A0A7C6Y9C4-F1
#
_entry.id   AF-A0A7C6Y9C4-F1
#
_cell.length_a   1.000
_cell.length_b   1.000
_cell.length_c   1.000
_cell.angle_alpha   90.00
_cell.angle_beta   90.00
_cell.angle_gamma   90.00
#
_symmetry.space_group_name_H-M   'P 1'
#
loop_
_entity.id
_entity.type
_entity.pdbx_description
1 polymer ?
#
loop_
_entity_poly.entity_id
_entity_poly.type
_entity_poly.pdbx_seq_one_letter_code
_entity_poly.pdbx_strand_id
1 'polypeptide(L)' 'EEVARIAVPVQLLAWPDDASHPLEVAEHLAELLPDARLGVARSPADVAAWPQIVGDFVRGRADRAGRPGRPGA' A
#
# COMPACT_ATOMS: atom_id res chain seq x y z
N GLU A 1 -5.24 -10.24 -13.21
CA GLU A 1 -6.28 -11.12 -12.61
C GLU A 1 -5.76 -11.98 -11.45
N GLU A 2 -4.60 -12.63 -11.53
CA GLU A 2 -4.04 -13.40 -10.39
C GLU A 2 -3.73 -12.55 -9.16
N VAL A 3 -3.23 -11.33 -9.38
CA VAL A 3 -2.90 -10.35 -8.33
C VAL A 3 -4.12 -9.99 -7.46
N ALA A 4 -5.34 -10.05 -8.00
CA ALA A 4 -6.57 -9.77 -7.26
C ALA A 4 -6.85 -10.79 -6.13
N ARG A 5 -6.17 -11.95 -6.15
CA ARG A 5 -6.25 -12.95 -5.06
C ARG A 5 -5.39 -12.60 -3.84
N ILE A 6 -4.56 -11.57 -3.92
CA ILE A 6 -3.73 -11.15 -2.78
C ILE A 6 -4.64 -10.51 -1.73
N ALA A 7 -4.87 -11.23 -0.64
CA ALA A 7 -5.76 -10.83 0.45
C ALA A 7 -5.04 -10.14 1.64
N VAL A 8 -3.73 -9.93 1.55
CA VAL A 8 -3.00 -9.13 2.53
C VAL A 8 -3.09 -7.65 2.15
N PRO A 9 -3.07 -6.71 3.12
CA PRO A 9 -2.97 -5.29 2.82
C PRO A 9 -1.71 -5.01 2.00
N VAL A 10 -1.81 -4.08 1.04
CA VAL A 10 -0.73 -3.68 0.14
C VAL A 10 -0.52 -2.16 0.21
N GLN A 11 0.74 -1.74 0.33
CA GLN A 11 1.14 -0.35 0.17
C GLN A 11 1.89 -0.21 -1.16
N LEU A 12 1.27 0.47 -2.12
CA LEU A 12 1.88 0.84 -3.39
C LEU A 12 2.50 2.23 -3.25
N LEU A 13 3.75 2.37 -3.71
CA LEU A 13 4.50 3.61 -3.72
C LEU A 13 5.02 3.82 -5.14
N ALA A 14 4.65 4.94 -5.76
CA ALA A 14 5.01 5.26 -7.13
C ALA A 14 5.45 6.72 -7.24
N TRP A 15 6.20 7.06 -8.27
CA TRP A 15 6.44 8.45 -8.67
C TRP A 15 6.29 8.59 -10.19
N PRO A 16 5.88 9.77 -10.72
CA PRO A 16 5.85 10.03 -12.16
C PRO A 16 7.24 9.89 -12.79
N ASP A 17 7.30 9.50 -14.06
CA ASP A 17 8.55 9.36 -14.82
C ASP A 17 9.46 8.17 -14.41
N ASP A 18 8.96 7.21 -13.62
CA ASP A 18 9.60 5.89 -13.53
C ASP A 18 9.41 5.12 -14.85
N ALA A 19 10.46 5.12 -15.69
CA ALA A 19 10.46 4.40 -16.96
C ALA A 19 10.36 2.87 -16.82
N SER A 20 10.76 2.31 -15.67
CA SER A 20 10.65 0.87 -15.40
C SER A 20 9.26 0.48 -14.88
N HIS A 21 8.60 1.39 -14.17
CA HIS A 21 7.29 1.17 -13.57
C HIS A 21 6.39 2.42 -13.77
N PRO A 22 5.73 2.54 -14.93
CA PRO A 22 4.83 3.66 -15.21
C PRO A 22 3.75 3.81 -14.12
N LEU A 23 3.36 5.05 -13.83
CA LEU A 23 2.37 5.36 -12.78
C LEU A 23 1.04 4.63 -13.02
N GLU A 24 0.65 4.48 -14.28
CA GLU A 24 -0.57 3.79 -14.71
C GLU A 24 -0.60 2.33 -14.25
N VAL A 25 0.57 1.68 -14.12
CA VAL A 25 0.66 0.32 -13.58
C VAL A 25 0.28 0.31 -12.10
N ALA A 26 0.75 1.29 -11.32
CA ALA A 26 0.43 1.39 -9.89
C ALA A 26 -1.05 1.75 -9.68
N GLU A 27 -1.61 2.63 -10.51
CA GLU A 27 -3.04 2.96 -10.50
C GLU A 27 -3.90 1.72 -10.82
N HIS A 28 -3.55 0.97 -11.87
CA HIS A 28 -4.28 -0.24 -12.23
C HIS A 28 -4.18 -1.33 -11.15
N LEU A 29 -3.02 -1.47 -10.49
CA LEU A 29 -2.88 -2.39 -9.35
C LEU A 29 -3.75 -1.96 -8.16
N ALA A 30 -3.88 -0.66 -7.89
CA ALA A 30 -4.73 -0.15 -6.83
C ALA A 30 -6.22 -0.45 -7.08
N GLU A 31 -6.65 -0.47 -8.34
CA GLU A 31 -8.01 -0.87 -8.72
C GLU A 31 -8.25 -2.38 -8.57
N LEU A 32 -7.23 -3.20 -8.85
CA LEU A 32 -7.35 -4.66 -8.82
C LEU A 32 -7.21 -5.26 -7.42
N LEU A 33 -6.43 -4.64 -6.54
CA LEU A 33 -6.10 -5.18 -5.22
C LEU A 33 -7.15 -4.80 -4.16
N PRO A 34 -7.71 -5.77 -3.41
CA PRO A 34 -8.85 -5.52 -2.54
C PRO A 34 -8.56 -4.67 -1.30
N ASP A 35 -7.31 -4.62 -0.83
CA ASP A 35 -6.87 -3.77 0.30
C ASP A 35 -5.53 -3.11 -0.07
N ALA A 36 -5.55 -2.28 -1.11
CA ALA A 36 -4.39 -1.49 -1.52
C ALA A 36 -4.53 -0.02 -1.15
N ARG A 37 -3.39 0.59 -0.81
CA ARG A 37 -3.22 2.04 -0.69
C ARG A 37 -2.17 2.48 -1.67
N LEU A 38 -2.46 3.52 -2.44
CA LEU A 38 -1.52 4.12 -3.39
C LEU A 38 -1.00 5.45 -2.84
N GLY A 39 0.33 5.58 -2.74
CA GLY A 39 1.02 6.85 -2.51
C GLY A 39 1.82 7.26 -3.74
N VAL A 40 1.54 8.46 -4.28
CA VAL A 40 2.25 9.01 -5.44
C VAL A 40 3.16 10.15 -4.99
N ALA A 41 4.47 9.94 -5.08
CA ALA A 41 5.47 10.97 -4.83
C ALA A 41 5.66 11.84 -6.08
N ARG A 42 5.56 13.17 -5.93
CA ARG A 42 5.75 14.14 -7.04
C ARG A 42 6.98 15.02 -6.83
N SER A 43 7.69 14.80 -5.73
CA SER A 43 8.91 15.51 -5.38
C SER A 43 9.89 14.60 -4.62
N PRO A 44 11.19 14.95 -4.57
CA PRO A 44 12.16 14.22 -3.74
C PRO A 44 11.78 14.20 -2.25
N ALA A 45 11.10 15.24 -1.76
CA ALA A 45 10.62 15.29 -0.38
C ALA A 45 9.55 14.23 -0.10
N ASP A 46 8.67 13.96 -1.07
CA ASP A 46 7.67 12.90 -0.94
C ASP A 46 8.33 11.51 -0.87
N VAL A 47 9.37 11.28 -1.69
CA VAL A 47 10.16 10.04 -1.64
C VAL A 47 10.87 9.89 -0.30
N ALA A 48 11.43 10.99 0.24
CA ALA A 48 12.09 10.98 1.55
C ALA A 48 11.13 10.60 2.69
N ALA A 49 9.82 10.77 2.54
CA ALA A 49 8.82 10.35 3.51
C ALA A 49 8.51 8.84 3.50
N TRP A 50 8.93 8.10 2.46
CA TRP A 50 8.59 6.68 2.29
C TRP A 50 8.99 5.76 3.45
N PRO A 51 10.19 5.90 4.08
CA PRO A 51 10.53 5.08 5.23
C PRO A 51 9.52 5.21 6.38
N GLN A 52 8.99 6.42 6.61
CA GLN A 52 7.96 6.64 7.61
C GLN A 52 6.64 5.97 7.21
N ILE A 53 6.20 6.17 5.95
CA ILE A 53 4.97 5.57 5.41
C ILE A 53 5.00 4.04 5.55
N VAL A 54 6.11 3.41 5.20
CA VAL A 54 6.29 1.95 5.33
C VAL A 54 6.27 1.54 6.80
N GLY A 55 6.95 2.28 7.69
CA GLY A 55 6.93 2.02 9.12
C GLY A 55 5.53 2.09 9.73
N ASP A 56 4.75 3.10 9.38
CA ASP A 56 3.37 3.28 9.82
C ASP A 56 2.46 2.18 9.27
N PHE A 57 2.66 1.76 8.03
CA PHE A 57 1.91 0.66 7.42
C PHE A 57 2.15 -0.68 8.15
N VAL A 58 3.41 -1.00 8.45
CA VAL A 58 3.78 -2.23 9.17
C VAL A 58 3.23 -2.23 10.59
N ARG A 59 3.35 -1.11 11.32
CA ARG A 59 2.77 -0.96 12.67
C ARG A 59 1.26 -1.08 12.65
N GLY A 60 0.57 -0.38 11.74
CA GLY A 60 -0.88 -0.46 11.60
C GLY A 60 -1.40 -1.84 11.17
N ARG A 61 -0.55 -2.68 10.56
CA ARG A 61 -0.85 -4.10 10.34
C ARG A 61 -0.71 -4.92 11.62
N ALA A 62 0.32 -4.68 12.43
CA ALA A 62 0.49 -5.33 13.72
C ALA A 62 -0.71 -5.05 14.65
N ASP A 63 -1.24 -3.82 14.61
CA ASP A 63 -2.41 -3.41 15.42
C ASP A 63 -3.71 -4.13 15.00
N ARG A 64 -3.91 -4.37 13.69
CA ARG A 64 -5.06 -5.16 13.18
C ARG A 64 -4.90 -6.66 13.41
N ALA A 65 -3.69 -7.19 13.31
CA ALA A 65 -3.40 -8.60 13.59
C ALA A 65 -3.46 -8.94 15.09
N GLY A 66 -3.28 -7.94 15.97
CA GLY A 66 -3.27 -8.09 17.42
C GLY A 66 -4.63 -8.02 18.14
N ARG A 67 -5.75 -7.89 17.43
CA ARG A 67 -7.09 -7.98 18.04
C ARG A 67 -7.63 -9.42 17.97
N PRO A 68 -7.62 -10.21 19.07
CA PRO A 68 -8.49 -11.37 19.13
C PRO A 68 -9.94 -10.88 19.07
N GLY A 69 -10.73 -11.45 18.15
CA GLY A 69 -12.15 -11.15 18.02
C GLY A 69 -12.83 -11.26 19.38
N ARG A 70 -13.49 -10.19 19.82
CA ARG A 70 -14.39 -10.27 20.98
C ARG A 70 -15.55 -11.18 20.57
N PRO A 71 -15.79 -12.34 21.22
CA PRO A 71 -17.06 -13.03 21.08
C PRO A 71 -18.15 -12.19 21.77
N GLY A 72 -19.38 -12.40 21.33
CA GLY A 72 -20.53 -11.53 21.51
C GLY A 72 -20.90 -11.15 22.95
N ALA A 73 -21.65 -10.05 23.02
CA ALA A 73 -22.58 -9.75 24.10
C ALA A 73 -24.00 -10.09 23.63
#